data_AF-E9SZ78-F1
#
_entry.id   AF-E9SZ78-F1
#
_cell.length_a   1.000
_cell.length_b   1.000
_cell.length_c   1.000
_cell.angle_alpha   90.00
_cell.angle_beta   90.00
_cell.angle_gamma   90.00
#
_symmetry.space_group_name_H-M   'P 1'
#
loop_
_entity.id
_entity.type
_entity.pdbx_description
1 polymer ?
#
loop_
_entity_poly.entity_id
_entity_poly.type
_entity_poly.pdbx_seq_one_letter_code
_entity_poly.pdbx_strand_id
1 'polypeptide(L)'
;MTENSTRRYLTPLCATGLAAGLVLSGSPASAATTTTPFDAQCRAAAILTVDKVAQHVFTVDGPARVDPGETFTYRIQPAPSAFPDKESIATTTNVSRMKMDYQLPDNATFVGAEVVPGSGIGISGTPANVLRINESGEPDPAGTILRLSGDNEVIGNSPKADKKSQGGIVAEKTKNYLNGTPSSDGSTWFQLPAIDVTLTAGAGGEITPKLRTGGSAANLGDEGNYNTFLALAVALGGNQWAPTRCVPKDAKDDSAPLNRGGGPLATIAVGEQTGNVTTTQVTAPETADAGAAVQLSASVTPNPNGGNVAFLVDSVVVGEAPVIDGTATLSHVFTGGSHNVAARYVGNGTFRPSLSADATIVVAGGGSGSAVGSLELPSPGSLTAPFGS
;
A
#
# COMPACT_ATOMS: atom_id res chain seq x y z
N MET A 1 40.16 57.20 9.99
CA MET A 1 41.02 57.86 8.98
C MET A 1 41.57 56.77 8.09
N THR A 2 41.32 56.91 6.79
CA THR A 2 42.13 56.44 5.64
C THR A 2 42.40 54.94 5.47
N GLU A 3 41.77 54.43 4.41
CA GLU A 3 42.23 53.39 3.49
C GLU A 3 43.72 53.47 3.11
N ASN A 4 44.32 52.32 2.81
CA ASN A 4 44.84 51.96 1.46
C ASN A 4 45.48 50.56 1.54
N SER A 5 45.01 49.56 0.78
CA SER A 5 45.21 49.35 -0.67
C SER A 5 46.52 48.63 -0.99
N THR A 6 46.41 47.47 -1.64
CA THR A 6 47.06 47.06 -2.92
C THR A 6 46.95 45.53 -3.08
N ARG A 7 46.80 44.90 -4.26
CA ARG A 7 47.12 45.20 -5.68
C ARG A 7 46.28 44.22 -6.55
N ARG A 8 45.61 44.64 -7.64
CA ARG A 8 46.06 44.76 -9.06
C ARG A 8 46.37 43.42 -9.77
N TYR A 9 46.04 43.11 -11.04
CA TYR A 9 45.45 43.82 -12.21
C TYR A 9 45.05 42.79 -13.30
N LEU A 10 44.03 43.17 -14.08
CA LEU A 10 43.61 42.93 -15.48
C LEU A 10 44.26 41.89 -16.44
N THR A 11 43.35 41.41 -17.31
CA THR A 11 43.34 40.47 -18.47
C THR A 11 44.11 40.94 -19.72
N PRO A 12 44.26 40.11 -20.79
CA PRO A 12 43.29 40.09 -21.90
C PRO A 12 43.06 38.74 -22.63
N LEU A 13 42.01 38.74 -23.46
CA LEU A 13 41.44 37.68 -24.30
C LEU A 13 42.30 37.22 -25.49
N CYS A 14 42.10 35.96 -25.91
CA CYS A 14 42.08 35.55 -27.32
C CYS A 14 40.92 34.57 -27.57
N ALA A 15 40.06 34.91 -28.54
CA ALA A 15 39.04 34.07 -29.17
C ALA A 15 39.73 33.06 -30.13
N THR A 16 39.19 31.95 -30.64
CA THR A 16 37.86 31.50 -31.07
C THR A 16 37.95 29.97 -31.30
N GLY A 17 36.87 29.21 -31.14
CA GLY A 17 36.80 27.84 -31.67
C GLY A 17 35.54 27.08 -31.23
N LEU A 18 34.57 26.99 -32.13
CA LEU A 18 33.31 26.25 -32.00
C LEU A 18 33.50 24.76 -31.68
N ALA A 19 32.79 24.27 -30.67
CA ALA A 19 32.00 23.04 -30.75
C ALA A 19 30.93 23.08 -29.64
N ALA A 20 29.68 23.31 -30.05
CA ALA A 20 28.52 23.15 -29.21
C ALA A 20 28.33 21.67 -28.87
N GLY A 21 29.02 21.20 -27.83
CA GLY A 21 28.65 19.98 -27.12
C GLY A 21 27.68 20.36 -26.01
N LEU A 22 26.39 20.49 -26.34
CA LEU A 22 25.35 20.54 -25.32
C LEU A 22 25.29 19.14 -24.70
N VAL A 23 26.12 18.89 -23.69
CA VAL A 23 25.94 17.73 -22.82
C VAL A 23 24.65 18.01 -22.05
N LEU A 24 23.53 17.50 -22.58
CA LEU A 24 22.34 17.29 -21.78
C LEU A 24 22.75 16.27 -20.70
N SER A 25 23.26 16.78 -19.59
CA SER A 25 23.20 16.05 -18.32
C SER A 25 21.71 15.89 -18.04
N GLY A 26 21.13 14.79 -18.51
CA GLY A 26 19.85 14.33 -18.03
C GLY A 26 20.05 14.09 -16.54
N SER A 27 19.66 15.04 -15.71
CA SER A 27 19.43 14.77 -14.29
C SER A 27 18.57 13.51 -14.26
N PRO A 28 18.97 12.44 -13.54
CA PRO A 28 18.09 11.29 -13.42
C PRO A 28 16.76 11.84 -12.90
N ALA A 29 15.68 11.50 -13.60
CA ALA A 29 14.35 11.86 -13.16
C ALA A 29 14.18 11.24 -11.77
N SER A 30 14.38 12.03 -10.71
CA SER A 30 14.02 11.63 -9.35
C SER A 30 12.55 11.27 -9.41
N ALA A 31 12.23 9.99 -9.25
CA ALA A 31 10.84 9.62 -9.11
C ALA A 31 10.32 10.22 -7.82
N ALA A 32 9.05 10.61 -7.87
CA ALA A 32 8.31 10.92 -6.66
C ALA A 32 8.01 9.62 -5.90
N THR A 33 8.03 9.68 -4.57
CA THR A 33 7.52 8.61 -3.72
C THR A 33 6.08 8.27 -4.09
N THR A 34 5.80 7.00 -4.37
CA THR A 34 4.45 6.51 -4.63
C THR A 34 3.80 6.10 -3.31
N THR A 35 2.60 6.61 -3.04
CA THR A 35 1.80 6.26 -1.85
C THR A 35 0.58 5.47 -2.26
N THR A 36 0.43 4.27 -1.72
CA THR A 36 -0.65 3.35 -2.06
C THR A 36 -1.49 3.02 -0.82
N PRO A 37 -2.63 3.70 -0.62
CA PRO A 37 -3.61 3.33 0.40
C PRO A 37 -4.52 2.20 -0.10
N PHE A 38 -4.95 1.34 0.81
CA PHE A 38 -5.95 0.30 0.56
C PHE A 38 -6.54 -0.23 1.88
N ASP A 39 -7.71 -0.85 1.80
CA ASP A 39 -8.30 -1.54 2.94
C ASP A 39 -7.73 -2.95 3.10
N ALA A 40 -7.32 -3.29 4.31
CA ALA A 40 -6.88 -4.63 4.68
C ALA A 40 -7.93 -5.26 5.58
N GLN A 41 -8.52 -6.35 5.11
CA GLN A 41 -9.39 -7.17 5.93
C GLN A 41 -8.52 -8.03 6.86
N CYS A 42 -8.70 -7.86 8.16
CA CYS A 42 -7.96 -8.52 9.22
C CYS A 42 -8.85 -9.46 10.01
N ARG A 43 -8.39 -10.70 10.23
CA ARG A 43 -9.05 -11.70 11.07
C ARG A 43 -8.21 -11.97 12.31
N ALA A 44 -8.74 -11.61 13.47
CA ALA A 44 -8.16 -11.88 14.78
C ALA A 44 -8.88 -13.08 15.42
N ALA A 45 -8.13 -14.15 15.71
CA ALA A 45 -8.70 -15.38 16.27
C ALA A 45 -8.29 -15.56 17.74
N ALA A 46 -9.13 -15.10 18.67
CA ALA A 46 -8.99 -15.34 20.11
C ALA A 46 -10.05 -16.33 20.59
N ILE A 47 -10.66 -16.11 21.77
CA ILE A 47 -11.87 -16.84 22.20
C ILE A 47 -13.01 -16.66 21.18
N LEU A 48 -13.10 -15.46 20.59
CA LEU A 48 -13.98 -15.16 19.47
C LEU A 48 -13.14 -14.74 18.28
N THR A 49 -13.57 -15.15 17.09
CA THR A 49 -13.02 -14.65 15.84
C THR A 49 -13.68 -13.32 15.51
N VAL A 50 -12.86 -12.30 15.26
CA VAL A 50 -13.30 -10.97 14.88
C VAL A 50 -12.66 -10.59 13.56
N ASP A 51 -13.50 -10.18 12.61
CA ASP A 51 -13.10 -9.66 11.32
C ASP A 51 -13.24 -8.13 11.35
N LYS A 52 -12.18 -7.40 11.04
CA LYS A 52 -12.16 -5.93 10.94
C LYS A 52 -11.42 -5.47 9.71
N VAL A 53 -11.89 -4.37 9.12
CA VAL A 53 -11.14 -3.64 8.11
C VAL A 53 -10.17 -2.68 8.81
N ALA A 54 -8.92 -2.66 8.35
CA ALA A 54 -7.91 -1.69 8.75
C ALA A 54 -7.40 -0.97 7.50
N GLN A 55 -7.24 0.34 7.55
CA GLN A 55 -6.63 1.08 6.45
C GLN A 55 -5.12 0.88 6.49
N HIS A 56 -4.57 0.30 5.42
CA HIS A 56 -3.13 0.15 5.24
C HIS A 56 -2.65 1.11 4.16
N VAL A 57 -1.46 1.66 4.36
CA VAL A 57 -0.82 2.56 3.39
C VAL A 57 0.64 2.17 3.28
N PHE A 58 1.14 2.05 2.05
CA PHE A 58 2.56 1.80 1.79
C PHE A 58 3.12 2.94 0.96
N THR A 59 4.34 3.35 1.29
CA THR A 59 5.15 4.22 0.43
C THR A 59 6.23 3.40 -0.26
N VAL A 60 6.47 3.72 -1.52
CA VAL A 60 7.60 3.20 -2.30
C VAL A 60 8.36 4.37 -2.88
N ASP A 61 9.62 4.48 -2.53
CA ASP A 61 10.55 5.50 -3.03
C ASP A 61 11.66 4.81 -3.82
N GLY A 62 11.90 5.22 -5.06
CA GLY A 62 12.81 4.53 -5.96
C GLY A 62 12.81 5.21 -7.32
N PRO A 63 13.62 4.75 -8.28
CA PRO A 63 13.65 5.34 -9.62
C PRO A 63 12.32 5.12 -10.35
N ALA A 64 11.89 6.08 -11.17
CA ALA A 64 10.71 5.93 -12.02
C ALA A 64 10.99 4.94 -13.15
N ARG A 65 12.27 4.83 -13.49
CA ARG A 65 12.79 4.03 -14.57
C ARG A 65 14.24 3.63 -14.31
N VAL A 66 14.59 2.44 -14.76
CA VAL A 66 15.94 1.87 -14.81
C VAL A 66 16.20 1.31 -16.20
N ASP A 67 17.46 1.05 -16.54
CA ASP A 67 17.84 0.36 -17.78
C ASP A 67 17.93 -1.16 -17.60
N PRO A 68 17.79 -1.97 -18.67
CA PRO A 68 17.93 -3.41 -18.58
C PRO A 68 19.32 -3.79 -18.04
N GLY A 69 19.38 -4.66 -17.04
CA GLY A 69 20.62 -5.03 -16.37
C GLY A 69 21.17 -4.00 -15.38
N GLU A 70 20.51 -2.85 -15.19
CA GLU A 70 20.89 -1.87 -14.16
C GLU A 70 20.62 -2.43 -12.76
N THR A 71 21.60 -2.30 -11.86
CA THR A 71 21.37 -2.54 -10.43
C THR A 71 20.88 -1.26 -9.77
N PHE A 72 19.72 -1.32 -9.14
CA PHE A 72 19.07 -0.20 -8.50
C PHE A 72 18.46 -0.62 -7.15
N THR A 73 18.04 0.36 -6.36
CA THR A 73 17.38 0.13 -5.08
C THR A 73 16.07 0.91 -5.03
N TYR A 74 15.02 0.30 -4.48
CA TYR A 74 13.84 1.00 -4.02
C TYR A 74 13.64 0.77 -2.52
N ARG A 75 13.12 1.78 -1.84
CA ARG A 75 12.71 1.76 -0.45
C ARG A 75 11.21 1.53 -0.38
N ILE A 76 10.77 0.60 0.46
CA ILE A 76 9.35 0.39 0.76
C ILE A 76 9.10 0.48 2.27
N GLN A 77 8.03 1.17 2.66
CA GLN A 77 7.68 1.33 4.07
C GLN A 77 6.15 1.29 4.28
N PRO A 78 5.65 0.54 5.27
CA PRO A 78 4.28 0.73 5.74
C PRO A 78 4.16 2.05 6.51
N ALA A 79 3.03 2.73 6.33
CA ALA A 79 2.69 3.91 7.12
C ALA A 79 2.52 3.56 8.61
N PRO A 80 2.53 4.57 9.50
CA PRO A 80 2.24 4.38 10.91
C PRO A 80 0.94 3.59 11.14
N SER A 81 0.99 2.68 12.11
CA SER A 81 -0.14 1.85 12.53
C SER A 81 -0.42 2.07 14.02
N ALA A 82 -1.64 1.77 14.45
CA ALA A 82 -2.02 1.92 15.84
C ALA A 82 -2.84 0.73 16.35
N PHE A 83 -2.76 0.46 17.65
CA PHE A 83 -3.66 -0.47 18.33
C PHE A 83 -4.37 0.23 19.51
N PRO A 84 -5.68 -0.04 19.71
CA PRO A 84 -6.53 0.72 20.63
C PRO A 84 -6.18 0.43 22.09
N ASP A 85 -6.62 1.26 23.05
CA ASP A 85 -6.49 0.98 24.49
C ASP A 85 -7.22 -0.28 24.92
N LYS A 86 -8.42 -0.44 24.38
CA LYS A 86 -9.31 -1.55 24.68
C LYS A 86 -9.92 -2.08 23.41
N GLU A 87 -10.22 -3.36 23.43
CA GLU A 87 -11.03 -4.02 22.42
C GLU A 87 -12.13 -4.79 23.15
N SER A 88 -13.37 -4.35 22.98
CA SER A 88 -14.50 -4.84 23.79
C SER A 88 -14.19 -4.72 25.31
N ILE A 89 -14.18 -5.84 26.04
CA ILE A 89 -13.88 -5.90 27.47
C ILE A 89 -12.38 -6.05 27.78
N ALA A 90 -11.55 -6.27 26.77
CA ALA A 90 -10.13 -6.58 26.94
C ALA A 90 -9.28 -5.31 26.87
N THR A 91 -8.29 -5.18 27.75
CA THR A 91 -7.31 -4.08 27.72
C THR A 91 -6.07 -4.56 26.98
N THR A 92 -5.68 -3.88 25.91
CA THR A 92 -4.53 -4.29 25.10
C THR A 92 -3.22 -4.03 25.86
N THR A 93 -2.24 -4.91 25.69
CA THR A 93 -0.96 -4.86 26.38
C THR A 93 0.19 -4.65 25.40
N ASN A 94 0.18 -5.38 24.28
CA ASN A 94 1.12 -5.15 23.19
C ASN A 94 0.63 -5.81 21.91
N VAL A 95 1.36 -5.50 20.83
CA VAL A 95 1.37 -6.27 19.60
C VAL A 95 2.78 -6.80 19.39
N SER A 96 2.92 -8.07 19.07
CA SER A 96 4.22 -8.74 18.88
C SER A 96 4.21 -9.63 17.65
N ARG A 97 5.34 -10.30 17.35
CA ARG A 97 5.47 -11.27 16.24
C ARG A 97 5.03 -10.69 14.89
N MET A 98 5.27 -9.39 14.72
CA MET A 98 4.85 -8.64 13.54
C MET A 98 5.66 -9.07 12.33
N LYS A 99 4.97 -9.26 11.20
CA LYS A 99 5.61 -9.50 9.90
C LYS A 99 4.99 -8.64 8.79
N MET A 100 5.82 -8.37 7.79
CA MET A 100 5.41 -7.90 6.46
C MET A 100 6.11 -8.76 5.40
N ASP A 101 5.34 -9.43 4.57
CA ASP A 101 5.84 -10.22 3.43
C ASP A 101 5.61 -9.45 2.12
N TYR A 102 6.69 -9.29 1.36
CA TYR A 102 6.72 -8.66 0.04
C TYR A 102 7.04 -9.71 -1.01
N GLN A 103 6.36 -9.65 -2.15
CA GLN A 103 6.66 -10.51 -3.29
C GLN A 103 7.83 -9.91 -4.07
N LEU A 104 8.86 -10.71 -4.36
CA LEU A 104 9.92 -10.30 -5.28
C LEU A 104 9.35 -10.11 -6.69
N PRO A 105 9.68 -9.01 -7.39
CA PRO A 105 9.21 -8.80 -8.75
C PRO A 105 9.80 -9.83 -9.74
N ASP A 106 8.99 -10.28 -10.70
CA ASP A 106 9.39 -11.31 -11.68
C ASP A 106 10.42 -10.78 -12.72
N ASN A 107 10.30 -9.53 -13.14
CA ASN A 107 11.21 -8.91 -14.13
C ASN A 107 12.47 -8.30 -13.49
N ALA A 108 12.99 -8.94 -12.45
CA ALA A 108 14.20 -8.50 -11.77
C ALA A 108 14.91 -9.66 -11.09
N THR A 109 16.23 -9.56 -10.96
CA THR A 109 17.02 -10.48 -10.16
C THR A 109 17.30 -9.86 -8.80
N PHE A 110 16.98 -10.59 -7.73
CA PHE A 110 17.24 -10.13 -6.36
C PHE A 110 18.75 -10.08 -6.06
N VAL A 111 19.22 -8.94 -5.55
CA VAL A 111 20.60 -8.74 -5.10
C VAL A 111 20.68 -8.77 -3.57
N GLY A 112 19.82 -8.00 -2.90
CA GLY A 112 19.82 -7.90 -1.44
C GLY A 112 18.66 -7.07 -0.91
N ALA A 113 18.40 -7.17 0.39
CA ALA A 113 17.48 -6.29 1.08
C ALA A 113 17.95 -6.07 2.52
N GLU A 114 17.78 -4.86 3.01
CA GLU A 114 18.19 -4.47 4.36
C GLU A 114 17.16 -3.56 5.03
N VAL A 115 17.13 -3.62 6.37
CA VAL A 115 16.29 -2.73 7.17
C VAL A 115 16.95 -1.36 7.22
N VAL A 116 16.20 -0.31 6.90
CA VAL A 116 16.69 1.07 6.94
C VAL A 116 16.83 1.51 8.40
N PRO A 117 18.04 1.79 8.91
CA PRO A 117 18.24 2.14 10.32
C PRO A 117 17.45 3.39 10.72
N GLY A 118 16.82 3.34 11.90
CA GLY A 118 16.06 4.47 12.45
C GLY A 118 14.71 4.76 11.80
N SER A 119 14.28 3.97 10.80
CA SER A 119 12.98 4.15 10.16
C SER A 119 11.81 3.53 10.94
N GLY A 120 12.09 2.61 11.88
CA GLY A 120 11.09 2.04 12.78
C GLY A 120 10.93 2.87 14.05
N ILE A 121 9.70 3.10 14.49
CA ILE A 121 9.36 3.97 15.62
C ILE A 121 8.42 3.23 16.58
N GLY A 122 8.67 3.33 17.88
CA GLY A 122 7.80 2.73 18.90
C GLY A 122 7.83 1.19 18.92
N ILE A 123 8.91 0.59 18.41
CA ILE A 123 9.12 -0.86 18.36
C ILE A 123 10.34 -1.30 19.17
N SER A 124 10.32 -2.53 19.64
CA SER A 124 11.30 -3.18 20.50
C SER A 124 11.30 -4.70 20.24
N GLY A 125 11.89 -5.49 21.15
CA GLY A 125 11.98 -6.94 21.02
C GLY A 125 13.18 -7.37 20.18
N THR A 126 13.02 -8.45 19.42
CA THR A 126 14.04 -8.94 18.49
C THR A 126 14.21 -7.92 17.37
N PRO A 127 15.45 -7.44 17.08
CA PRO A 127 15.68 -6.45 16.03
C PRO A 127 15.08 -6.88 14.69
N ALA A 128 14.48 -5.92 13.99
CA ALA A 128 13.91 -6.17 12.68
C ALA A 128 15.00 -6.59 11.68
N ASN A 129 14.71 -7.61 10.87
CA ASN A 129 15.55 -8.09 9.80
C ASN A 129 14.70 -8.45 8.57
N VAL A 130 15.36 -8.51 7.41
CA VAL A 130 14.75 -9.00 6.17
C VAL A 130 15.31 -10.37 5.82
N LEU A 131 14.44 -11.34 5.58
CA LEU A 131 14.81 -12.68 5.13
C LEU A 131 14.20 -12.95 3.76
N ARG A 132 14.97 -13.60 2.88
CA ARG A 132 14.43 -14.23 1.68
C ARG A 132 13.88 -15.60 2.07
N ILE A 133 12.60 -15.84 1.84
CA ILE A 133 11.89 -17.05 2.27
C ILE A 133 11.14 -17.69 1.11
N ASN A 134 10.89 -18.99 1.23
CA ASN A 134 9.99 -19.72 0.34
C ASN A 134 8.52 -19.62 0.81
N GLU A 135 7.61 -20.26 0.08
CA GLU A 135 6.17 -20.22 0.38
C GLU A 135 5.81 -20.80 1.76
N SER A 136 6.58 -21.76 2.29
CA SER A 136 6.41 -22.28 3.66
C SER A 136 6.93 -21.34 4.75
N GLY A 137 7.63 -20.28 4.39
CA GLY A 137 8.19 -19.31 5.33
C GLY A 137 9.55 -19.69 5.90
N GLU A 138 10.21 -20.66 5.28
CA GLU A 138 11.59 -21.06 5.60
C GLU A 138 12.58 -20.15 4.86
N PRO A 139 13.69 -19.73 5.49
CA PRO A 139 14.78 -19.05 4.80
C PRO A 139 15.28 -19.86 3.61
N ASP A 140 15.25 -19.25 2.43
CA ASP A 140 15.56 -19.93 1.18
C ASP A 140 16.21 -18.94 0.19
N PRO A 141 17.46 -19.18 -0.25
CA PRO A 141 18.11 -18.36 -1.27
C PRO A 141 17.38 -18.34 -2.62
N ALA A 142 16.55 -19.35 -2.93
CA ALA A 142 15.71 -19.40 -4.12
C ALA A 142 14.29 -18.89 -3.85
N GLY A 143 13.97 -18.47 -2.63
CA GLY A 143 12.68 -17.97 -2.22
C GLY A 143 12.20 -16.78 -3.07
N THR A 144 10.90 -16.60 -3.19
CA THR A 144 10.30 -15.52 -3.98
C THR A 144 9.73 -14.40 -3.10
N ILE A 145 9.89 -14.52 -1.77
CA ILE A 145 9.28 -13.62 -0.80
C ILE A 145 10.38 -13.00 0.06
N LEU A 146 10.26 -11.70 0.32
CA LEU A 146 11.03 -11.00 1.35
C LEU A 146 10.14 -10.80 2.58
N ARG A 147 10.62 -11.24 3.74
CA ARG A 147 9.94 -11.06 5.02
C ARG A 147 10.69 -10.08 5.90
N LEU A 148 10.05 -8.97 6.22
CA LEU A 148 10.41 -8.12 7.35
C LEU A 148 9.78 -8.70 8.62
N SER A 149 10.60 -9.08 9.60
CA SER A 149 10.16 -9.60 10.91
C SER A 149 11.28 -9.43 11.94
N GLY A 150 11.14 -9.99 13.15
CA GLY A 150 12.25 -10.14 14.10
C GLY A 150 12.66 -11.60 14.16
N ASP A 151 13.76 -11.98 13.52
CA ASP A 151 14.32 -13.34 13.47
C ASP A 151 13.31 -14.43 13.03
N ASN A 152 12.40 -14.09 12.12
CA ASN A 152 11.31 -14.96 11.66
C ASN A 152 10.35 -15.44 12.77
N GLU A 153 10.39 -14.83 13.96
CA GLU A 153 9.46 -15.09 15.06
C GLU A 153 8.11 -14.44 14.75
N VAL A 154 7.23 -15.19 14.11
CA VAL A 154 5.92 -14.72 13.62
C VAL A 154 4.80 -15.62 14.14
N ILE A 155 3.54 -15.29 13.83
CA ILE A 155 2.39 -16.18 14.12
C ILE A 155 2.06 -17.14 12.98
N GLY A 156 2.50 -16.78 11.76
CA GLY A 156 2.11 -17.43 10.51
C GLY A 156 3.08 -18.52 10.09
N ASN A 157 3.19 -18.74 8.78
CA ASN A 157 4.08 -19.74 8.18
C ASN A 157 5.56 -19.43 8.50
N SER A 158 6.18 -20.16 9.43
CA SER A 158 7.58 -20.00 9.84
C SER A 158 8.05 -21.18 10.70
N PRO A 159 9.35 -21.53 10.69
CA PRO A 159 9.94 -22.49 11.63
C PRO A 159 9.85 -22.05 13.10
N LYS A 160 9.69 -20.75 13.35
CA LYS A 160 9.59 -20.15 14.70
C LYS A 160 8.18 -19.62 15.00
N ALA A 161 7.16 -20.20 14.37
CA ALA A 161 5.78 -19.81 14.54
C ALA A 161 5.28 -20.09 15.97
N ASP A 162 4.67 -19.10 16.61
CA ASP A 162 3.95 -19.27 17.88
C ASP A 162 2.81 -18.24 17.96
N LYS A 163 1.71 -18.62 18.60
CA LYS A 163 0.47 -17.85 18.74
C LYS A 163 0.11 -17.56 20.21
N LYS A 164 0.98 -17.93 21.15
CA LYS A 164 0.73 -17.88 22.60
C LYS A 164 1.89 -17.31 23.41
N SER A 165 2.93 -16.84 22.73
CA SER A 165 4.08 -16.20 23.35
C SER A 165 4.47 -14.94 22.59
N GLN A 166 4.90 -13.92 23.33
CA GLN A 166 5.53 -12.73 22.74
C GLN A 166 6.86 -13.13 22.08
N GLY A 167 7.19 -12.47 20.97
CA GLY A 167 8.44 -12.68 20.23
C GLY A 167 8.54 -11.70 19.06
N GLY A 168 9.64 -11.74 18.34
CA GLY A 168 9.87 -10.92 17.15
C GLY A 168 9.87 -9.43 17.44
N ILE A 169 9.39 -8.64 16.48
CA ILE A 169 9.18 -7.20 16.64
C ILE A 169 7.98 -6.99 17.57
N VAL A 170 8.13 -6.11 18.57
CA VAL A 170 7.11 -5.80 19.58
C VAL A 170 6.84 -4.31 19.67
N ALA A 171 5.57 -3.92 19.69
CA ALA A 171 5.10 -2.59 20.06
C ALA A 171 4.38 -2.68 21.41
N GLU A 172 5.03 -2.18 22.46
CA GLU A 172 4.49 -2.16 23.83
C GLU A 172 3.44 -1.06 23.99
N LYS A 173 2.47 -1.23 24.90
CA LYS A 173 1.44 -0.20 25.14
C LYS A 173 2.04 1.06 25.74
N THR A 174 2.07 2.15 24.98
CA THR A 174 2.54 3.47 25.44
C THR A 174 1.42 4.49 25.61
N LYS A 175 0.28 4.28 24.95
CA LYS A 175 -0.82 5.27 24.80
C LYS A 175 -0.37 6.59 24.17
N ASN A 176 0.65 6.55 23.31
CA ASN A 176 1.22 7.73 22.66
C ASN A 176 1.11 7.65 21.13
N TYR A 177 1.09 8.81 20.49
CA TYR A 177 1.42 9.00 19.08
C TYR A 177 2.93 8.78 18.84
N LEU A 178 3.35 8.71 17.57
CA LEU A 178 4.76 8.47 17.20
C LEU A 178 5.74 9.52 17.74
N ASN A 179 5.29 10.75 17.94
CA ASN A 179 6.08 11.84 18.51
C ASN A 179 6.23 11.75 20.05
N GLY A 180 5.66 10.72 20.68
CA GLY A 180 5.69 10.51 22.13
C GLY A 180 4.62 11.24 22.93
N THR A 181 3.78 12.06 22.28
CA THR A 181 2.66 12.72 22.96
C THR A 181 1.50 11.75 23.23
N PRO A 182 0.75 11.91 24.33
CA PRO A 182 -0.41 11.05 24.61
C PRO A 182 -1.45 11.08 23.50
N SER A 183 -1.97 9.92 23.14
CA SER A 183 -3.09 9.80 22.21
C SER A 183 -4.41 10.12 22.89
N SER A 184 -5.30 10.80 22.18
CA SER A 184 -6.61 11.22 22.71
C SER A 184 -7.53 10.05 23.06
N ASP A 185 -7.36 8.91 22.38
CA ASP A 185 -8.15 7.69 22.53
C ASP A 185 -7.40 6.57 23.30
N GLY A 186 -6.20 6.86 23.79
CA GLY A 186 -5.33 5.87 24.44
C GLY A 186 -4.77 4.81 23.49
N SER A 187 -4.91 4.99 22.17
CA SER A 187 -4.24 4.16 21.17
C SER A 187 -2.72 4.26 21.29
N THR A 188 -2.02 3.22 20.86
CA THR A 188 -0.56 3.23 20.77
C THR A 188 -0.17 3.18 19.32
N TRP A 189 0.56 4.20 18.87
CA TRP A 189 1.07 4.31 17.51
C TRP A 189 2.49 3.77 17.44
N PHE A 190 2.78 3.03 16.38
CA PHE A 190 4.10 2.53 16.05
C PHE A 190 4.28 2.55 14.53
N GLN A 191 5.52 2.41 14.07
CA GLN A 191 5.83 2.28 12.66
C GLN A 191 6.86 1.17 12.47
N LEU A 192 6.55 0.21 11.60
CA LEU A 192 7.53 -0.78 11.17
C LEU A 192 8.57 -0.11 10.27
N PRO A 193 9.83 -0.58 10.31
CA PRO A 193 10.89 0.07 9.56
C PRO A 193 10.68 -0.09 8.06
N ALA A 194 11.23 0.85 7.31
CA ALA A 194 11.40 0.72 5.88
C ALA A 194 12.44 -0.38 5.57
N ILE A 195 12.35 -0.95 4.38
CA ILE A 195 13.39 -1.81 3.83
C ILE A 195 13.86 -1.23 2.50
N ASP A 196 15.17 -1.27 2.27
CA ASP A 196 15.77 -1.02 0.97
C ASP A 196 15.93 -2.37 0.27
N VAL A 197 15.40 -2.48 -0.94
CA VAL A 197 15.46 -3.68 -1.78
C VAL A 197 16.28 -3.37 -3.02
N THR A 198 17.43 -4.03 -3.15
CA THR A 198 18.33 -3.91 -4.28
C THR A 198 18.10 -5.03 -5.27
N LEU A 199 17.88 -4.66 -6.52
CA LEU A 199 17.57 -5.56 -7.63
C LEU A 199 18.45 -5.23 -8.84
N THR A 200 18.70 -6.22 -9.68
CA THR A 200 19.17 -6.01 -11.05
C THR A 200 17.98 -6.13 -11.99
N ALA A 201 17.71 -5.09 -12.76
CA ALA A 201 16.58 -5.04 -13.67
C ALA A 201 16.68 -6.12 -14.75
N GLY A 202 15.54 -6.73 -15.09
CA GLY A 202 15.43 -7.70 -16.16
C GLY A 202 15.45 -7.06 -17.56
N ALA A 203 14.72 -7.68 -18.49
CA ALA A 203 14.55 -7.12 -19.82
C ALA A 203 13.58 -5.92 -19.82
N GLY A 204 13.39 -5.29 -20.98
CA GLY A 204 12.40 -4.23 -21.15
C GLY A 204 11.01 -4.65 -20.66
N GLY A 205 10.32 -3.76 -19.97
CA GLY A 205 9.09 -4.08 -19.25
C GLY A 205 8.95 -3.26 -17.98
N GLU A 206 8.46 -3.89 -16.92
CA GLU A 206 8.18 -3.22 -15.66
C GLU A 206 8.60 -4.05 -14.46
N ILE A 207 8.96 -3.36 -13.39
CA ILE A 207 9.22 -3.94 -12.07
C ILE A 207 8.17 -3.37 -11.12
N THR A 208 7.47 -4.28 -10.43
CA THR A 208 6.33 -3.92 -9.57
C THR A 208 6.55 -4.43 -8.14
N PRO A 209 7.00 -3.57 -7.21
CA PRO A 209 6.99 -3.90 -5.79
C PRO A 209 5.57 -4.28 -5.33
N LYS A 210 5.42 -5.43 -4.67
CA LYS A 210 4.11 -6.01 -4.31
C LYS A 210 4.15 -6.57 -2.90
N LEU A 211 2.98 -6.63 -2.27
CA LEU A 211 2.76 -7.45 -1.08
C LEU A 211 2.63 -8.91 -1.50
N ARG A 212 2.92 -9.84 -0.58
CA ARG A 212 2.66 -11.26 -0.84
C ARG A 212 1.16 -11.54 -0.89
N THR A 213 0.67 -11.84 -2.09
CA THR A 213 -0.74 -12.20 -2.34
C THR A 213 -0.88 -13.39 -3.30
N GLY A 214 0.20 -14.13 -3.57
CA GLY A 214 0.17 -15.32 -4.41
C GLY A 214 -0.45 -16.54 -3.71
N GLY A 215 -1.12 -17.40 -4.47
CA GLY A 215 -1.66 -18.67 -3.98
C GLY A 215 -2.67 -18.49 -2.83
N SER A 216 -2.54 -19.30 -1.78
CA SER A 216 -3.46 -19.25 -0.63
C SER A 216 -3.29 -17.99 0.23
N ALA A 217 -2.17 -17.28 0.12
CA ALA A 217 -1.94 -16.02 0.82
C ALA A 217 -2.93 -14.91 0.40
N ALA A 218 -3.63 -15.09 -0.72
CA ALA A 218 -4.73 -14.24 -1.15
C ALA A 218 -6.02 -14.44 -0.33
N ASN A 219 -6.13 -15.49 0.50
CA ASN A 219 -7.34 -15.80 1.28
C ASN A 219 -7.26 -15.18 2.67
N LEU A 220 -8.40 -14.70 3.21
CA LEU A 220 -8.45 -14.14 4.55
C LEU A 220 -8.15 -15.20 5.62
N GLY A 221 -7.17 -14.94 6.48
CA GLY A 221 -6.82 -15.83 7.59
C GLY A 221 -5.78 -16.90 7.24
N ASP A 222 -5.23 -16.88 6.03
CA ASP A 222 -4.13 -17.77 5.63
C ASP A 222 -2.82 -17.42 6.35
N GLU A 223 -2.05 -18.44 6.74
CA GLU A 223 -0.80 -18.26 7.48
C GLU A 223 0.26 -17.48 6.70
N GLY A 224 0.18 -17.46 5.37
CA GLY A 224 1.00 -16.74 4.42
C GLY A 224 0.55 -15.32 4.11
N ASN A 225 -0.55 -14.82 4.71
CA ASN A 225 -0.99 -13.43 4.56
C ASN A 225 0.17 -12.45 4.81
N TYR A 226 0.23 -11.39 3.99
CA TYR A 226 1.38 -10.47 3.98
C TYR A 226 1.63 -9.81 5.33
N ASN A 227 0.58 -9.46 6.06
CA ASN A 227 0.70 -8.90 7.40
C ASN A 227 0.08 -9.83 8.43
N THR A 228 0.88 -10.20 9.42
CA THR A 228 0.40 -10.95 10.59
C THR A 228 1.07 -10.46 11.84
N PHE A 229 0.36 -10.53 12.96
CA PHE A 229 0.87 -10.13 14.27
C PHE A 229 0.09 -10.81 15.40
N LEU A 230 0.67 -10.83 16.58
CA LEU A 230 0.09 -11.37 17.80
C LEU A 230 -0.31 -10.24 18.74
N ALA A 231 -1.59 -9.97 18.89
CA ALA A 231 -2.07 -9.05 19.91
C ALA A 231 -2.21 -9.77 21.26
N LEU A 232 -1.73 -9.13 22.32
CA LEU A 232 -1.96 -9.54 23.70
C LEU A 232 -2.89 -8.53 24.36
N ALA A 233 -3.93 -9.04 25.01
CA ALA A 233 -4.80 -8.25 25.87
C ALA A 233 -5.11 -8.99 27.18
N VAL A 234 -5.52 -8.26 28.21
CA VAL A 234 -5.97 -8.84 29.48
C VAL A 234 -7.49 -8.67 29.59
N ALA A 235 -8.19 -9.78 29.83
CA ALA A 235 -9.62 -9.80 30.10
C ALA A 235 -9.93 -10.86 31.16
N LEU A 236 -10.89 -10.56 32.05
CA LEU A 236 -11.37 -11.50 33.10
C LEU A 236 -10.23 -12.11 33.94
N GLY A 237 -9.18 -11.34 34.22
CA GLY A 237 -8.04 -11.78 35.03
C GLY A 237 -7.01 -12.66 34.32
N GLY A 238 -7.11 -12.83 32.99
CA GLY A 238 -6.17 -13.65 32.22
C GLY A 238 -5.74 -13.04 30.88
N ASN A 239 -4.61 -13.54 30.38
CA ASN A 239 -4.07 -13.15 29.07
C ASN A 239 -4.90 -13.75 27.94
N GLN A 240 -5.21 -12.92 26.95
CA GLN A 240 -5.89 -13.25 25.72
C GLN A 240 -4.96 -12.99 24.56
N TRP A 241 -4.60 -14.06 23.86
CA TRP A 241 -3.78 -14.02 22.65
C TRP A 241 -4.69 -14.02 21.43
N ALA A 242 -4.52 -13.02 20.57
CA ALA A 242 -5.28 -12.86 19.33
C ALA A 242 -4.31 -12.84 18.14
N PRO A 243 -3.92 -14.01 17.60
CA PRO A 243 -3.24 -14.07 16.31
C PRO A 243 -4.11 -13.43 15.23
N THR A 244 -3.56 -12.40 14.59
CA THR A 244 -4.25 -11.57 13.61
C THR A 244 -3.56 -11.66 12.26
N ARG A 245 -4.35 -11.84 11.19
CA ARG A 245 -3.87 -11.98 9.82
C ARG A 245 -4.66 -11.07 8.91
N CYS A 246 -3.96 -10.32 8.07
CA CYS A 246 -4.55 -9.29 7.22
C CYS A 246 -4.24 -9.53 5.74
N VAL A 247 -5.24 -9.31 4.89
CA VAL A 247 -5.15 -9.45 3.44
C VAL A 247 -5.80 -8.24 2.74
N PRO A 248 -5.30 -7.78 1.57
CA PRO A 248 -5.89 -6.62 0.88
C PRO A 248 -7.24 -6.97 0.25
N LYS A 249 -8.33 -6.74 0.99
CA LYS A 249 -9.72 -7.02 0.57
C LYS A 249 -10.66 -6.02 1.21
N ASP A 250 -11.73 -5.70 0.49
CA ASP A 250 -12.81 -4.83 0.98
C ASP A 250 -13.90 -5.62 1.74
N ALA A 251 -13.90 -6.95 1.61
CA ALA A 251 -14.90 -7.83 2.19
C ALA A 251 -14.27 -8.97 3.01
N LYS A 252 -15.02 -9.40 4.04
CA LYS A 252 -14.65 -10.50 4.96
C LYS A 252 -14.88 -11.91 4.43
N ASP A 253 -15.43 -12.05 3.23
CA ASP A 253 -15.54 -13.35 2.59
C ASP A 253 -14.14 -13.83 2.19
N ASP A 254 -13.79 -15.07 2.56
CA ASP A 254 -12.44 -15.59 2.34
C ASP A 254 -12.07 -15.61 0.85
N SER A 255 -13.06 -15.83 -0.02
CA SER A 255 -12.93 -15.86 -1.48
C SER A 255 -13.13 -14.51 -2.17
N ALA A 256 -13.44 -13.44 -1.43
CA ALA A 256 -13.60 -12.11 -2.01
C ALA A 256 -12.35 -11.73 -2.83
N PRO A 257 -12.49 -11.01 -3.95
CA PRO A 257 -11.32 -10.61 -4.73
C PRO A 257 -10.39 -9.71 -3.91
N LEU A 258 -9.10 -9.75 -4.25
CA LEU A 258 -8.14 -8.77 -3.74
C LEU A 258 -8.49 -7.37 -4.24
N ASN A 259 -8.25 -6.37 -3.41
CA ASN A 259 -8.41 -4.96 -3.78
C ASN A 259 -7.08 -4.35 -4.26
N ARG A 260 -7.01 -3.00 -4.32
CA ARG A 260 -5.83 -2.21 -4.71
C ARG A 260 -4.51 -2.73 -4.12
N GLY A 261 -4.49 -3.11 -2.85
CA GLY A 261 -3.27 -3.53 -2.15
C GLY A 261 -2.75 -4.90 -2.58
N GLY A 262 -3.57 -5.70 -3.27
CA GLY A 262 -3.14 -6.96 -3.85
C GLY A 262 -2.38 -6.81 -5.17
N GLY A 263 -2.34 -5.60 -5.74
CA GLY A 263 -1.60 -5.25 -6.95
C GLY A 263 -0.27 -4.52 -6.69
N PRO A 264 0.35 -3.96 -7.74
CA PRO A 264 1.59 -3.18 -7.66
C PRO A 264 1.49 -1.98 -6.70
N LEU A 265 2.39 -1.88 -5.73
CA LEU A 265 2.47 -0.70 -4.84
C LEU A 265 3.16 0.49 -5.50
N ALA A 266 3.98 0.22 -6.50
CA ALA A 266 4.56 1.17 -7.44
C ALA A 266 4.94 0.44 -8.73
N THR A 267 5.28 1.21 -9.76
CA THR A 267 5.68 0.69 -11.06
C THR A 267 6.96 1.41 -11.48
N ILE A 268 8.00 0.62 -11.75
CA ILE A 268 9.31 1.08 -12.19
C ILE A 268 9.51 0.58 -13.62
N ALA A 269 9.64 1.49 -14.57
CA ALA A 269 9.85 1.11 -15.97
C ALA A 269 11.26 0.55 -16.19
N VAL A 270 11.42 -0.42 -17.10
CA VAL A 270 12.72 -0.97 -17.50
C VAL A 270 12.99 -0.64 -18.97
N GLY A 271 14.10 0.06 -19.21
CA GLY A 271 14.61 0.49 -20.51
C GLY A 271 13.87 1.65 -21.15
N GLU A 272 14.47 2.14 -22.25
CA GLU A 272 13.93 3.24 -23.06
C GLU A 272 12.49 2.97 -23.49
N GLN A 273 11.57 3.79 -22.97
CA GLN A 273 10.18 3.83 -23.42
C GLN A 273 10.10 4.57 -24.77
N THR A 274 11.04 4.28 -25.68
CA THR A 274 11.09 4.83 -27.04
C THR A 274 10.20 4.07 -28.01
N GLY A 275 9.52 3.04 -27.52
CA GLY A 275 8.62 2.15 -28.25
C GLY A 275 7.49 2.83 -29.02
N ASN A 276 6.60 2.02 -29.59
CA ASN A 276 5.46 2.50 -30.34
C ASN A 276 4.51 3.30 -29.44
N VAL A 277 4.00 4.43 -29.95
CA VAL A 277 3.01 5.24 -29.23
C VAL A 277 1.71 4.45 -29.15
N THR A 278 1.12 4.39 -27.95
CA THR A 278 -0.19 3.81 -27.72
C THR A 278 -1.22 4.88 -27.41
N THR A 279 -2.49 4.53 -27.65
CA THR A 279 -3.66 5.25 -27.19
C THR A 279 -4.41 4.34 -26.23
N THR A 280 -4.70 4.85 -25.03
CA THR A 280 -5.52 4.16 -24.05
C THR A 280 -6.92 4.76 -24.06
N GLN A 281 -7.96 3.94 -24.08
CA GLN A 281 -9.33 4.38 -23.90
C GLN A 281 -9.93 3.65 -22.71
N VAL A 282 -10.44 4.40 -21.73
CA VAL A 282 -11.16 3.84 -20.58
C VAL A 282 -12.66 3.81 -20.88
N THR A 283 -13.31 2.77 -20.37
CA THR A 283 -14.76 2.59 -20.41
C THR A 283 -15.23 2.27 -18.99
N ALA A 284 -16.18 3.08 -18.50
CA ALA A 284 -16.88 2.90 -17.24
C ALA A 284 -18.39 3.10 -17.47
N PRO A 285 -19.27 2.47 -16.68
CA PRO A 285 -20.70 2.81 -16.68
C PRO A 285 -20.94 4.27 -16.30
N GLU A 286 -21.98 4.89 -16.87
CA GLU A 286 -22.35 6.27 -16.52
C GLU A 286 -22.93 6.37 -15.10
N THR A 287 -23.56 5.30 -14.61
CA THR A 287 -24.15 5.24 -13.27
C THR A 287 -23.86 3.93 -12.56
N ALA A 288 -23.83 3.98 -11.24
CA ALA A 288 -23.76 2.81 -10.36
C ALA A 288 -24.43 3.08 -9.01
N ASP A 289 -24.65 2.04 -8.21
CA ASP A 289 -25.10 2.16 -6.82
C ASP A 289 -23.90 2.12 -5.87
N ALA A 290 -23.92 2.93 -4.82
CA ALA A 290 -22.86 2.96 -3.82
C ALA A 290 -22.71 1.59 -3.14
N GLY A 291 -21.47 1.08 -3.09
CA GLY A 291 -21.19 -0.26 -2.57
C GLY A 291 -21.36 -1.40 -3.58
N ALA A 292 -21.87 -1.14 -4.79
CA ALA A 292 -21.89 -2.13 -5.86
C ALA A 292 -20.54 -2.21 -6.59
N ALA A 293 -20.12 -3.42 -6.96
CA ALA A 293 -18.93 -3.63 -7.76
C ALA A 293 -19.18 -3.23 -9.22
N VAL A 294 -18.37 -2.30 -9.72
CA VAL A 294 -18.38 -1.81 -11.10
C VAL A 294 -17.19 -2.39 -11.85
N GLN A 295 -17.41 -2.87 -13.08
CA GLN A 295 -16.32 -3.30 -13.94
C GLN A 295 -15.83 -2.12 -14.79
N LEU A 296 -14.57 -1.75 -14.59
CA LEU A 296 -13.84 -0.81 -15.43
C LEU A 296 -13.10 -1.60 -16.52
N SER A 297 -13.04 -1.04 -17.72
CA SER A 297 -12.31 -1.63 -18.85
C SER A 297 -11.44 -0.57 -19.50
N ALA A 298 -10.28 -0.97 -20.02
CA ALA A 298 -9.40 -0.11 -20.79
C ALA A 298 -8.87 -0.84 -22.00
N SER A 299 -8.98 -0.25 -23.18
CA SER A 299 -8.35 -0.74 -24.41
C SER A 299 -7.07 0.03 -24.70
N VAL A 300 -6.05 -0.67 -25.19
CA VAL A 300 -4.74 -0.11 -25.57
C VAL A 300 -4.48 -0.43 -27.04
N THR A 301 -4.29 0.60 -27.85
CA THR A 301 -4.07 0.48 -29.31
C THR A 301 -2.81 1.21 -29.73
N PRO A 302 -1.95 0.64 -30.60
CA PRO A 302 -1.92 -0.76 -31.04
C PRO A 302 -1.82 -1.75 -29.87
N ASN A 303 -2.36 -2.97 -30.03
CA ASN A 303 -2.36 -3.98 -28.97
C ASN A 303 -0.91 -4.30 -28.57
N PRO A 304 -0.50 -3.99 -27.32
CA PRO A 304 0.88 -4.17 -26.89
C PRO A 304 1.24 -5.63 -26.57
N ASN A 305 0.24 -6.52 -26.49
CA ASN A 305 0.34 -7.92 -26.07
C ASN A 305 1.14 -8.09 -24.76
N GLY A 306 0.89 -7.21 -23.80
CA GLY A 306 1.55 -7.18 -22.49
C GLY A 306 1.64 -5.79 -21.87
N GLY A 307 2.26 -5.70 -20.69
CA GLY A 307 2.24 -4.52 -19.83
C GLY A 307 0.95 -4.41 -19.01
N ASN A 308 0.89 -3.42 -18.13
CA ASN A 308 -0.26 -3.20 -17.26
C ASN A 308 -1.04 -1.92 -17.64
N VAL A 309 -2.28 -1.86 -17.18
CA VAL A 309 -3.05 -0.62 -17.09
C VAL A 309 -3.35 -0.34 -15.64
N ALA A 310 -2.90 0.81 -15.15
CA ALA A 310 -3.32 1.38 -13.89
C ALA A 310 -4.65 2.12 -14.09
N PHE A 311 -5.70 1.70 -13.39
CA PHE A 311 -6.97 2.42 -13.33
C PHE A 311 -6.92 3.45 -12.22
N LEU A 312 -7.38 4.65 -12.52
CA LEU A 312 -7.41 5.78 -11.61
C LEU A 312 -8.86 6.21 -11.39
N VAL A 313 -9.19 6.55 -10.15
CA VAL A 313 -10.43 7.23 -9.77
C VAL A 313 -10.04 8.51 -9.05
N ASP A 314 -10.53 9.65 -9.53
CA ASP A 314 -10.20 10.98 -9.02
C ASP A 314 -8.68 11.22 -8.93
N SER A 315 -7.97 10.79 -9.99
CA SER A 315 -6.49 10.81 -10.11
C SER A 315 -5.72 9.90 -9.14
N VAL A 316 -6.40 9.05 -8.35
CA VAL A 316 -5.78 8.08 -7.45
C VAL A 316 -5.81 6.70 -8.09
N VAL A 317 -4.68 5.99 -8.15
CA VAL A 317 -4.64 4.62 -8.69
C VAL A 317 -5.42 3.67 -7.77
N VAL A 318 -6.52 3.11 -8.28
CA VAL A 318 -7.41 2.17 -7.56
C VAL A 318 -7.13 0.70 -7.87
N GLY A 319 -6.32 0.43 -8.89
CA GLY A 319 -5.81 -0.91 -9.16
C GLY A 319 -5.01 -0.93 -10.44
N GLU A 320 -4.30 -2.02 -10.67
CA GLU A 320 -3.69 -2.30 -11.97
C GLU A 320 -4.15 -3.67 -12.47
N ALA A 321 -4.33 -3.79 -13.78
CA ALA A 321 -4.66 -5.05 -14.43
C ALA A 321 -3.75 -5.29 -15.65
N PRO A 322 -3.36 -6.54 -15.93
CA PRO A 322 -2.57 -6.86 -17.12
C PRO A 322 -3.39 -6.61 -18.40
N VAL A 323 -2.71 -6.19 -19.47
CA VAL A 323 -3.32 -6.09 -20.80
C VAL A 323 -3.32 -7.47 -21.46
N ILE A 324 -4.51 -8.02 -21.69
CA ILE A 324 -4.73 -9.30 -22.38
C ILE A 324 -5.54 -9.00 -23.65
N ASP A 325 -5.01 -9.38 -24.81
CA ASP A 325 -5.64 -9.09 -26.11
C ASP A 325 -5.99 -7.60 -26.31
N GLY A 326 -5.13 -6.70 -25.81
CA GLY A 326 -5.29 -5.26 -25.94
C GLY A 326 -6.27 -4.65 -24.94
N THR A 327 -6.83 -5.44 -24.02
CA THR A 327 -7.79 -4.96 -23.01
C THR A 327 -7.32 -5.31 -21.60
N ALA A 328 -7.50 -4.39 -20.67
CA ALA A 328 -7.35 -4.61 -19.23
C ALA A 328 -8.69 -4.36 -18.55
N THR A 329 -9.03 -5.14 -17.52
CA THR A 329 -10.28 -4.98 -16.75
C THR A 329 -10.01 -4.99 -15.25
N LEU A 330 -10.73 -4.15 -14.52
CA LEU A 330 -10.62 -4.04 -13.06
C LEU A 330 -12.01 -3.90 -12.45
N SER A 331 -12.31 -4.68 -11.41
CA SER A 331 -13.51 -4.45 -10.60
C SER A 331 -13.20 -3.43 -9.50
N HIS A 332 -14.05 -2.42 -9.36
CA HIS A 332 -13.92 -1.36 -8.37
C HIS A 332 -15.27 -1.02 -7.74
N VAL A 333 -15.30 -0.80 -6.43
CA VAL A 333 -16.50 -0.38 -5.70
C VAL A 333 -16.38 1.11 -5.42
N PHE A 334 -17.38 1.88 -5.85
CA PHE A 334 -17.40 3.32 -5.62
C PHE A 334 -18.21 3.71 -4.39
N THR A 335 -17.79 4.80 -3.75
CA THR A 335 -18.61 5.54 -2.79
C THR A 335 -19.63 6.40 -3.51
N GLY A 336 -20.67 6.87 -2.82
CA GLY A 336 -21.66 7.76 -3.43
C GLY A 336 -21.07 9.11 -3.83
N GLY A 337 -21.42 9.60 -5.01
CA GLY A 337 -20.84 10.83 -5.57
C GLY A 337 -20.56 10.71 -7.07
N SER A 338 -19.99 11.78 -7.64
CA SER A 338 -19.48 11.78 -9.02
C SER A 338 -17.99 11.53 -8.99
N HIS A 339 -17.51 10.60 -9.80
CA HIS A 339 -16.11 10.21 -9.85
C HIS A 339 -15.57 10.25 -11.29
N ASN A 340 -14.32 10.69 -11.45
CA ASN A 340 -13.62 10.66 -12.72
C ASN A 340 -12.74 9.42 -12.82
N VAL A 341 -12.98 8.57 -13.81
CA VAL A 341 -12.24 7.35 -14.06
C VAL A 341 -11.29 7.55 -15.23
N ALA A 342 -10.00 7.25 -15.04
CA ALA A 342 -8.99 7.24 -16.09
C ALA A 342 -8.27 5.89 -16.12
N ALA A 343 -7.64 5.57 -17.26
CA ALA A 343 -6.79 4.40 -17.42
C ALA A 343 -5.44 4.82 -17.97
N ARG A 344 -4.37 4.44 -17.28
CA ARG A 344 -2.99 4.66 -17.70
C ARG A 344 -2.37 3.34 -18.08
N TYR A 345 -2.17 3.13 -19.37
CA TYR A 345 -1.23 2.11 -19.81
C TYR A 345 0.17 2.55 -19.39
N VAL A 346 0.88 1.69 -18.66
CA VAL A 346 2.15 2.05 -18.03
C VAL A 346 3.36 1.78 -18.91
N GLY A 347 3.16 1.08 -20.04
CA GLY A 347 4.22 0.74 -20.99
C GLY A 347 4.76 -0.67 -20.78
N ASN A 348 5.60 -1.13 -21.71
CA ASN A 348 6.31 -2.41 -21.56
C ASN A 348 7.72 -2.38 -22.19
N GLY A 349 8.30 -1.19 -22.38
CA GLY A 349 9.55 -0.99 -23.13
C GLY A 349 9.38 -1.03 -24.65
N THR A 350 8.50 -1.88 -25.19
CA THR A 350 8.19 -1.92 -26.65
C THR A 350 7.10 -0.94 -27.05
N PHE A 351 6.18 -0.65 -26.13
CA PHE A 351 5.11 0.32 -26.26
C PHE A 351 5.21 1.36 -25.15
N ARG A 352 4.98 2.63 -25.49
CA ARG A 352 5.08 3.75 -24.56
C ARG A 352 3.89 3.76 -23.60
N PRO A 353 4.03 4.34 -22.40
CA PRO A 353 2.87 4.64 -21.57
C PRO A 353 1.89 5.58 -22.28
N SER A 354 0.60 5.42 -22.04
CA SER A 354 -0.45 6.33 -22.51
C SER A 354 -1.57 6.47 -21.48
N LEU A 355 -2.11 7.68 -21.36
CA LEU A 355 -3.21 8.01 -20.46
C LEU A 355 -4.49 8.24 -21.28
N SER A 356 -5.61 7.66 -20.83
CA SER A 356 -6.91 7.92 -21.43
C SER A 356 -7.46 9.31 -21.06
N ALA A 357 -8.46 9.76 -21.79
CA ALA A 357 -9.37 10.78 -21.26
C ALA A 357 -10.18 10.21 -20.08
N ASP A 358 -10.73 11.10 -19.25
CA ASP A 358 -11.60 10.72 -18.13
C ASP A 358 -12.97 10.25 -18.64
N ALA A 359 -13.49 9.19 -18.04
CA ALA A 359 -14.89 8.80 -18.08
C ALA A 359 -15.54 9.13 -16.73
N THR A 360 -16.70 9.80 -16.74
CA THR A 360 -17.42 10.13 -15.50
C THR A 360 -18.41 9.03 -15.14
N ILE A 361 -18.44 8.65 -13.87
CA ILE A 361 -19.46 7.79 -13.29
C ILE A 361 -20.17 8.51 -12.14
N VAL A 362 -21.50 8.42 -12.11
CA VAL A 362 -22.34 8.99 -11.05
C VAL A 362 -22.92 7.87 -10.19
N VAL A 363 -22.60 7.89 -8.90
CA VAL A 363 -22.91 6.81 -7.98
C VAL A 363 -24.04 7.23 -7.04
N ALA A 364 -25.19 6.59 -7.20
CA ALA A 364 -26.39 6.83 -6.40
C ALA A 364 -26.25 6.20 -5.00
N GLY A 365 -26.82 6.84 -3.97
CA GLY A 365 -26.88 6.28 -2.61
C GLY A 365 -25.93 6.89 -1.57
N GLY A 366 -25.14 7.91 -1.93
CA GLY A 366 -24.38 8.75 -0.97
C GLY A 366 -25.26 9.76 -0.24
N GLY A 367 -26.40 9.33 0.31
CA GLY A 367 -27.26 10.18 1.10
C GLY A 367 -26.68 10.38 2.50
N SER A 368 -25.99 11.51 2.73
CA SER A 368 -25.99 12.12 4.05
C SER A 368 -27.44 12.20 4.52
N GLY A 369 -27.76 11.58 5.65
CA GLY A 369 -29.06 11.68 6.29
C GLY A 369 -29.34 13.11 6.73
N SER A 370 -29.72 13.99 5.80
CA SER A 370 -30.53 15.15 6.12
C SER A 370 -31.96 14.66 6.22
N ALA A 371 -32.38 14.35 7.44
CA ALA A 371 -33.78 14.26 7.80
C ALA A 371 -34.45 15.62 7.52
N VAL A 372 -34.96 15.80 6.31
CA VAL A 372 -36.08 16.71 6.02
C VAL A 372 -37.34 15.87 5.89
N GLY A 373 -37.65 15.16 6.97
CA GLY A 373 -39.00 14.70 7.24
C GLY A 373 -39.60 15.67 8.24
N SER A 374 -40.41 16.61 7.76
CA SER A 374 -41.33 17.36 8.61
C SER A 374 -42.17 16.37 9.41
N LEU A 375 -41.81 16.16 10.68
CA LEU A 375 -42.74 15.73 11.69
C LEU A 375 -43.49 16.99 12.12
N GLU A 376 -44.68 17.17 11.54
CA GLU A 376 -45.72 17.95 12.18
C GLU A 376 -45.84 17.47 13.64
N LEU A 377 -45.59 18.39 14.57
CA LEU A 377 -45.88 18.19 15.99
C LEU A 377 -47.40 18.09 16.17
N PRO A 378 -47.96 16.97 16.66
CA PRO A 378 -49.32 17.01 17.18
C PRO A 378 -49.35 17.82 18.48
N SER A 379 -50.21 18.83 18.46
CA SER A 379 -50.61 19.71 19.57
C SER A 379 -50.90 18.96 20.88
N PRO A 380 -50.49 19.47 22.07
CA PRO A 380 -50.87 18.89 23.34
C PRO A 380 -52.30 19.33 23.72
N GLY A 381 -53.29 18.50 23.39
CA GLY A 381 -54.70 18.72 23.69
C GLY A 381 -55.34 17.52 24.38
N SER A 382 -55.40 17.59 25.71
CA SER A 382 -56.45 17.05 26.60
C SER A 382 -57.24 15.81 26.13
N LEU A 383 -56.97 14.65 26.74
CA LEU A 383 -57.98 13.62 26.94
C LEU A 383 -57.93 13.10 28.38
N THR A 384 -58.80 13.70 29.19
CA THR A 384 -59.42 13.13 30.39
C THR A 384 -60.13 11.81 30.05
N ALA A 385 -59.90 10.78 30.86
CA ALA A 385 -60.77 9.60 30.94
C ALA A 385 -61.53 9.58 32.29
N PRO A 386 -62.81 9.17 32.33
CA PRO A 386 -63.67 9.24 33.52
C PRO A 386 -63.83 7.91 34.30
N PHE A 387 -64.46 8.04 35.49
CA PHE A 387 -64.92 7.05 36.50
C PHE A 387 -63.84 6.63 37.53
N GLY A 388 -63.98 6.80 38.86
CA GLY A 388 -65.16 6.76 39.76
C GLY A 388 -65.46 5.29 40.10
N SER A 389 -65.42 4.76 41.32
CA SER A 389 -65.53 5.29 42.70
C SER A 389 -64.61 4.54 43.66
#